data_AF-A0A2J7QKB1-F1
#
_entry.id   AF-A0A2J7QKB1-F1
#
_cell.length_a   1.000
_cell.length_b   1.000
_cell.length_c   1.000
_cell.angle_alpha   90.00
_cell.angle_beta   90.00
_cell.angle_gamma   90.00
#
_symmetry.space_group_name_H-M   'P 1'
#
loop_
_entity.id
_entity.type
_entity.pdbx_description
1 polymer ?
#
loop_
_entity_poly.entity_id
_entity_poly.type
_entity_poly.pdbx_seq_one_letter_code
_entity_poly.pdbx_strand_id
1 'polypeptide(L)'
;MYSCIWKLLDTIFSFLARKTDFYTGGGEGAGEKLVMAKFRKYEKQALDLHTKKKEEREENEKKRKERLAQKKMEEDALNAKAEATITELTDNEALELQKEIDKDKAEGSENVPSVTSSEETEGDPKADPDEEEDPKEKEKLKPNSGNGCDLPNCRWTQTLSEIE
;
A
#
# COMPACT_ATOMS: atom_id res chain seq x y z
N MET A 1 23.88 -2.43 -24.92
CA MET A 1 23.88 -1.29 -23.96
C MET A 1 25.13 -0.40 -24.08
N TYR A 2 26.36 -0.94 -24.12
CA TYR A 2 27.60 -0.13 -24.06
C TYR A 2 27.99 0.73 -25.29
N SER A 3 27.30 0.60 -26.43
CA SER A 3 27.74 1.23 -27.70
C SER A 3 27.79 2.77 -27.67
N CYS A 4 26.85 3.43 -26.97
CA CYS A 4 26.84 4.89 -26.83
C CYS A 4 27.99 5.37 -25.92
N ILE A 5 28.19 4.68 -24.79
CA ILE A 5 29.23 4.99 -23.80
C ILE A 5 30.63 4.85 -24.41
N TRP A 6 30.86 3.84 -25.25
CA TRP A 6 32.13 3.67 -25.96
C TRP A 6 32.46 4.88 -26.85
N LYS A 7 31.50 5.35 -27.66
CA LYS A 7 31.66 6.56 -28.50
C LYS A 7 31.86 7.83 -27.68
N LEU A 8 31.18 7.96 -26.54
CA LEU A 8 31.37 9.09 -25.62
C LEU A 8 32.79 9.12 -25.06
N LEU A 9 33.30 7.98 -24.58
CA LEU A 9 34.67 7.88 -24.05
C LEU A 9 35.71 8.17 -25.14
N ASP A 10 35.55 7.64 -26.34
CA ASP A 10 36.44 7.91 -27.47
C ASP A 10 36.43 9.39 -27.88
N THR A 11 35.27 10.05 -27.82
CA THR A 11 35.15 11.51 -28.03
C THR A 11 35.89 12.30 -26.95
N ILE A 12 35.82 11.88 -25.68
CA ILE A 12 36.51 12.54 -24.57
C ILE A 12 38.03 12.33 -24.67
N PHE A 13 38.51 11.11 -24.89
CA PHE A 13 39.94 10.83 -25.00
C PHE A 13 40.57 11.45 -26.25
N SER A 14 39.86 11.44 -27.39
CA SER A 14 40.32 12.15 -28.59
C SER A 14 40.29 13.68 -28.46
N PHE A 15 39.45 14.24 -27.58
CA PHE A 15 39.53 15.66 -27.21
C PHE A 15 40.76 15.94 -26.33
N LEU A 16 40.98 15.15 -25.28
CA LEU A 16 42.15 15.26 -24.41
C LEU A 16 43.46 15.16 -25.22
N ALA A 17 43.55 14.21 -26.15
CA ALA A 17 44.73 14.04 -27.00
C ALA A 17 45.04 15.24 -27.94
N ARG A 18 44.05 16.09 -28.24
CA ARG A 18 44.19 17.20 -29.21
C ARG A 18 44.17 18.59 -28.58
N LYS A 19 43.61 18.74 -27.39
CA LYS A 19 43.33 20.05 -26.75
C LYS A 19 43.87 20.19 -25.35
N THR A 20 44.45 19.13 -24.77
CA THR A 20 45.16 19.22 -23.48
C THR A 20 46.51 18.51 -23.58
N ASP A 21 47.36 18.77 -22.60
CA ASP A 21 48.65 18.11 -22.38
C ASP A 21 48.51 16.80 -21.58
N PHE A 22 47.30 16.23 -21.50
CA PHE A 22 46.98 15.10 -20.61
C PHE A 22 47.90 13.88 -20.76
N TYR A 23 48.42 13.63 -21.97
CA TYR A 23 49.33 12.51 -22.25
C TYR A 23 50.82 12.88 -22.20
N THR A 24 51.18 14.17 -22.17
CA THR A 24 52.56 14.66 -22.32
C THR A 24 53.06 15.51 -21.16
N GLY A 25 52.19 16.25 -20.48
CA GLY A 25 52.54 17.17 -19.37
C GLY A 25 52.76 16.48 -18.02
N GLY A 26 52.17 15.31 -17.79
CA GLY A 26 52.28 14.58 -16.52
C GLY A 26 53.41 13.55 -16.43
N GLY A 27 54.12 13.28 -17.53
CA GLY A 27 55.02 12.13 -17.66
C GLY A 27 54.30 10.80 -17.94
N GLU A 28 55.07 9.78 -18.29
CA GLU A 28 54.54 8.50 -18.79
C GLU A 28 53.67 7.78 -17.74
N GLY A 29 52.47 7.37 -18.16
CA GLY A 29 51.49 6.70 -17.30
C GLY A 29 50.76 7.58 -16.27
N ALA A 30 51.01 8.90 -16.20
CA ALA A 30 50.33 9.77 -15.25
C ALA A 30 48.83 9.93 -15.53
N GLY A 31 48.45 10.10 -16.80
CA GLY A 31 47.04 10.19 -17.23
C GLY A 31 46.25 8.91 -16.92
N GLU A 32 46.84 7.73 -17.12
CA GLU A 32 46.23 6.44 -16.78
C GLU A 32 45.97 6.32 -15.27
N LYS A 33 46.99 6.63 -14.44
CA LYS A 33 46.85 6.63 -12.97
C LYS A 33 45.72 7.56 -12.51
N LEU A 34 45.57 8.74 -13.14
CA LEU A 34 44.50 9.68 -12.82
C LEU A 34 43.11 9.11 -13.18
N VAL A 35 42.95 8.55 -14.38
CA VAL A 35 41.68 7.93 -14.82
C VAL A 35 41.32 6.75 -13.92
N MET A 36 42.27 5.85 -13.65
CA MET A 36 42.07 4.69 -12.76
C MET A 36 41.73 5.10 -11.32
N ALA A 37 42.35 6.16 -10.80
CA ALA A 37 42.03 6.69 -9.46
C ALA A 37 40.61 7.25 -9.39
N LYS A 38 40.14 7.96 -10.43
CA LYS A 38 38.75 8.44 -10.50
C LYS A 38 37.76 7.28 -10.71
N PHE A 39 38.08 6.32 -11.58
CA PHE A 39 37.27 5.13 -11.82
C PHE A 39 37.01 4.38 -10.51
N ARG A 40 38.06 3.98 -9.78
CA ARG A 40 37.96 3.25 -8.51
C ARG A 40 37.14 4.00 -7.45
N LYS A 41 37.19 5.33 -7.41
CA LYS A 41 36.37 6.14 -6.51
C LYS A 41 34.88 5.96 -6.81
N TYR A 42 34.48 6.11 -8.07
CA TYR A 42 33.08 6.01 -8.48
C TYR A 42 32.57 4.57 -8.54
N GLU A 43 33.42 3.61 -8.88
CA GLU A 43 33.15 2.16 -8.80
C GLU A 43 32.76 1.78 -7.37
N LYS A 44 33.56 2.15 -6.36
CA LYS A 44 33.21 1.90 -4.96
C LYS A 44 31.87 2.54 -4.59
N GLN A 45 31.65 3.80 -4.96
CA GLN A 45 30.39 4.50 -4.67
C GLN A 45 29.18 3.82 -5.34
N ALA A 46 29.32 3.34 -6.58
CA ALA A 46 28.26 2.64 -7.30
C ALA A 46 27.95 1.27 -6.69
N LEU A 47 28.98 0.53 -6.27
CA LEU A 47 28.81 -0.73 -5.55
C LEU A 47 28.15 -0.53 -4.18
N ASP A 48 28.64 0.43 -3.38
CA ASP A 48 28.09 0.77 -2.06
C ASP A 48 26.62 1.25 -2.14
N LEU A 49 26.23 1.94 -3.23
CA LEU A 49 24.84 2.32 -3.48
C LEU A 49 23.98 1.13 -3.94
N HIS A 50 24.54 0.24 -4.77
CA HIS A 50 23.84 -0.94 -5.26
C HIS A 50 23.58 -1.96 -4.14
N THR A 51 24.54 -2.20 -3.24
CA THR A 51 24.35 -3.07 -2.07
C THR A 51 23.28 -2.53 -1.13
N LYS A 52 23.37 -1.26 -0.72
CA LYS A 52 22.36 -0.60 0.13
C LYS A 52 20.95 -0.66 -0.47
N LYS A 53 20.81 -0.36 -1.76
CA LYS A 53 19.51 -0.43 -2.47
C LYS A 53 18.96 -1.86 -2.58
N LYS A 54 19.82 -2.88 -2.54
CA LYS A 54 19.42 -4.30 -2.48
C LYS A 54 18.98 -4.68 -1.05
N GLU A 55 19.75 -4.29 -0.04
CA GLU A 55 19.44 -4.52 1.38
C GLU A 55 18.10 -3.88 1.78
N GLU A 56 17.89 -2.60 1.43
CA GLU A 56 16.63 -1.87 1.65
C GLU A 56 15.43 -2.57 0.97
N ARG A 57 15.63 -3.08 -0.26
CA ARG A 57 14.60 -3.84 -0.98
C ARG A 57 14.27 -5.14 -0.27
N GLU A 58 15.27 -5.88 0.20
CA GLU A 58 15.08 -7.15 0.91
C GLU A 58 14.42 -6.95 2.28
N GLU A 59 14.78 -5.90 3.03
CA GLU A 59 14.12 -5.55 4.30
C GLU A 59 12.65 -5.16 4.08
N ASN A 60 12.37 -4.29 3.11
CA ASN A 60 11.00 -3.88 2.80
C ASN A 60 10.15 -5.05 2.28
N GLU A 61 10.75 -5.99 1.53
CA GLU A 61 10.05 -7.20 1.10
C GLU A 61 9.72 -8.14 2.28
N LYS A 62 10.64 -8.35 3.24
CA LYS A 62 10.39 -9.09 4.48
C LYS A 62 9.27 -8.45 5.29
N LYS A 63 9.37 -7.15 5.57
CA LYS A 63 8.35 -6.36 6.29
C LYS A 63 6.99 -6.30 5.57
N ARG A 64 6.95 -6.49 4.25
CA ARG A 64 5.71 -6.66 3.49
C ARG A 64 5.13 -8.06 3.65
N LYS A 65 5.96 -9.11 3.59
CA LYS A 65 5.53 -10.51 3.79
C LYS A 65 5.00 -10.75 5.20
N GLU A 66 5.68 -10.23 6.23
CA GLU A 66 5.26 -10.33 7.63
C GLU A 66 3.89 -9.66 7.86
N ARG A 67 3.70 -8.42 7.38
CA ARG A 67 2.40 -7.73 7.47
C ARG A 67 1.29 -8.46 6.71
N LEU A 68 1.60 -9.08 5.57
CA LEU A 68 0.60 -9.85 4.80
C LEU A 68 0.23 -11.15 5.52
N ALA A 69 1.21 -11.86 6.10
CA ALA A 69 0.98 -13.07 6.87
C ALA A 69 0.18 -12.79 8.16
N GLN A 70 0.51 -11.71 8.88
CA GLN A 70 -0.22 -11.30 10.07
C GLN A 70 -1.67 -10.94 9.75
N LYS A 71 -1.91 -10.12 8.71
CA LYS A 71 -3.27 -9.82 8.24
C LYS A 71 -4.05 -11.06 7.85
N LYS A 72 -3.42 -12.01 7.15
CA LYS A 72 -4.08 -13.25 6.78
C LYS A 72 -4.44 -14.12 8.00
N MET A 73 -3.55 -14.23 9.00
CA MET A 73 -3.87 -14.95 10.24
C MET A 73 -5.01 -14.29 11.04
N GLU A 74 -5.09 -12.96 11.01
CA GLU A 74 -6.16 -12.19 11.65
C GLU A 74 -7.50 -12.34 10.90
N GLU A 75 -7.48 -12.31 9.57
CA GLU A 75 -8.62 -12.59 8.68
C GLU A 75 -9.12 -14.03 8.83
N ASP A 76 -8.22 -15.02 8.79
CA ASP A 76 -8.54 -16.45 9.01
C ASP A 76 -9.14 -16.66 10.42
N ALA A 77 -8.66 -15.94 11.45
CA ALA A 77 -9.19 -16.01 12.81
C ALA A 77 -10.54 -15.30 12.99
N LEU A 78 -10.75 -14.17 12.31
CA LEU A 78 -12.06 -13.50 12.25
C LEU A 78 -13.09 -14.35 11.51
N ASN A 79 -12.71 -14.95 10.39
CA ASN A 79 -13.57 -15.84 9.60
C ASN A 79 -13.92 -17.12 10.38
N ALA A 80 -12.94 -17.77 11.02
CA ALA A 80 -13.21 -18.94 11.87
C ALA A 80 -14.11 -18.60 13.07
N LYS A 81 -14.01 -17.38 13.63
CA LYS A 81 -14.90 -16.92 14.70
C LYS A 81 -16.30 -16.57 14.18
N ALA A 82 -16.43 -16.11 12.94
CA ALA A 82 -17.71 -15.91 12.27
C ALA A 82 -18.40 -17.25 11.94
N GLU A 83 -17.66 -18.21 11.34
CA GLU A 83 -18.14 -19.58 11.09
C GLU A 83 -18.57 -20.30 12.38
N ALA A 84 -17.89 -20.06 13.50
CA ALA A 84 -18.26 -20.62 14.81
C ALA A 84 -19.49 -19.96 15.47
N THR A 85 -20.13 -18.97 14.84
CA THR A 85 -21.24 -18.18 15.43
C THR A 85 -22.58 -18.34 14.71
N ILE A 86 -22.65 -19.02 13.55
CA ILE A 86 -23.91 -19.34 12.86
C ILE A 86 -24.05 -20.85 12.67
N THR A 87 -24.55 -21.52 13.71
CA THR A 87 -25.15 -22.85 13.58
C THR A 87 -26.63 -22.68 13.27
N GLU A 88 -27.08 -23.09 12.08
CA GLU A 88 -28.50 -23.21 11.80
C GLU A 88 -29.09 -24.35 12.64
N LEU A 89 -29.91 -24.02 13.65
CA LEU A 89 -30.82 -25.00 14.22
C LEU A 89 -31.75 -25.49 13.10
N THR A 90 -31.91 -26.80 12.98
CA THR A 90 -32.88 -27.37 12.04
C THR A 90 -34.29 -27.02 12.51
N ASP A 91 -35.20 -26.65 11.59
CA ASP A 91 -36.59 -26.19 11.87
C ASP A 91 -37.37 -27.06 12.87
N ASN A 92 -37.02 -28.35 12.97
CA ASN A 92 -37.64 -29.30 13.88
C ASN A 92 -37.28 -29.05 15.37
N GLU A 93 -36.00 -28.82 15.67
CA GLU A 93 -35.55 -28.52 17.05
C GLU A 93 -36.01 -27.12 17.50
N ALA A 94 -36.08 -26.16 16.57
CA ALA A 94 -36.67 -24.85 16.83
C ALA A 94 -38.15 -24.95 17.24
N LEU A 95 -38.91 -25.86 16.61
CA LEU A 95 -40.31 -26.14 16.97
C LEU A 95 -40.47 -26.88 18.30
N GLU A 96 -39.47 -27.61 18.80
CA GLU A 96 -39.52 -28.22 20.13
C GLU A 96 -39.18 -27.20 21.22
N LEU A 97 -38.13 -26.39 21.04
CA LEU A 97 -37.82 -25.27 21.96
C LEU A 97 -39.00 -24.30 22.11
N GLN A 98 -39.66 -23.94 21.00
CA GLN A 98 -40.82 -23.05 21.04
C GLN A 98 -41.99 -23.65 21.81
N LYS A 99 -42.24 -24.97 21.70
CA LYS A 99 -43.31 -25.67 22.46
C LYS A 99 -43.01 -25.79 23.94
N GLU A 100 -41.75 -25.86 24.35
CA GLU A 100 -41.37 -25.85 25.77
C GLU A 100 -41.50 -24.42 26.34
N ILE A 101 -41.04 -23.39 25.63
CA ILE A 101 -41.24 -21.98 26.01
C ILE A 101 -42.73 -21.64 26.13
N ASP A 102 -43.57 -22.07 25.19
CA ASP A 102 -45.01 -21.81 25.23
C ASP A 102 -45.75 -22.62 26.30
N LYS A 103 -45.21 -23.78 26.72
CA LYS A 103 -45.71 -24.53 27.89
C LYS A 103 -45.36 -23.84 29.20
N ASP A 104 -44.10 -23.46 29.39
CA ASP A 104 -43.66 -22.76 30.60
C ASP A 104 -44.38 -21.42 30.78
N LYS A 105 -44.72 -20.77 29.65
CA LYS A 105 -45.55 -19.56 29.61
C LYS A 105 -47.04 -19.81 29.87
N ALA A 106 -47.54 -21.03 29.63
CA ALA A 106 -48.93 -21.40 29.88
C ALA A 106 -49.21 -21.76 31.36
N GLU A 107 -48.20 -22.11 32.14
CA GLU A 107 -48.35 -22.45 33.58
C GLU A 107 -48.08 -21.24 34.51
N GLY A 108 -47.87 -20.03 33.96
CA GLY A 108 -47.35 -18.85 34.68
C GLY A 108 -48.17 -17.55 34.61
N SER A 109 -49.33 -17.51 35.28
CA SER A 109 -50.06 -16.31 35.77
C SER A 109 -50.69 -15.30 34.78
N GLU A 110 -51.92 -14.91 35.13
CA GLU A 110 -52.62 -13.71 34.67
C GLU A 110 -51.79 -12.42 34.93
N ASN A 111 -51.82 -11.45 34.00
CA ASN A 111 -52.60 -10.20 34.13
C ASN A 111 -52.39 -9.27 32.89
N VAL A 112 -53.44 -8.59 32.42
CA VAL A 112 -53.41 -7.56 31.35
C VAL A 112 -54.25 -6.37 31.83
N PRO A 113 -53.84 -5.09 31.64
CA PRO A 113 -54.14 -4.35 30.40
C PRO A 113 -53.01 -3.32 30.05
N SER A 114 -53.06 -2.38 29.09
CA SER A 114 -54.09 -1.87 28.17
C SER A 114 -53.46 -1.13 26.97
N VAL A 115 -54.13 -1.18 25.82
CA VAL A 115 -54.31 -0.13 24.76
C VAL A 115 -53.48 1.17 24.92
N THR A 116 -52.67 1.62 23.94
CA THR A 116 -52.99 2.27 22.63
C THR A 116 -51.67 2.29 21.77
N SER A 117 -51.54 2.65 20.47
CA SER A 117 -52.39 3.27 19.44
C SER A 117 -51.87 2.98 18.00
N SER A 118 -52.52 3.56 16.98
CA SER A 118 -52.09 3.69 15.57
C SER A 118 -50.81 4.55 15.40
N GLU A 119 -50.09 4.59 14.26
CA GLU A 119 -50.53 4.41 12.86
C GLU A 119 -49.39 3.96 11.91
N GLU A 120 -49.74 3.59 10.68
CA GLU A 120 -48.88 3.00 9.64
C GLU A 120 -48.03 4.03 8.87
N THR A 121 -46.89 3.61 8.29
CA THR A 121 -46.57 3.77 6.83
C THR A 121 -45.18 3.23 6.45
N GLU A 122 -45.07 2.68 5.24
CA GLU A 122 -43.85 2.09 4.65
C GLU A 122 -42.92 3.14 4.02
N GLY A 123 -41.61 2.85 3.87
CA GLY A 123 -40.73 3.59 2.93
C GLY A 123 -39.25 3.73 3.31
N ASP A 124 -38.40 2.87 2.76
CA ASP A 124 -36.92 2.89 2.81
C ASP A 124 -36.32 3.50 1.51
N PRO A 125 -35.02 3.86 1.39
CA PRO A 125 -34.05 4.44 2.33
C PRO A 125 -33.51 5.82 1.87
N LYS A 126 -32.91 6.57 2.81
CA LYS A 126 -31.55 7.15 2.66
C LYS A 126 -31.09 7.82 3.96
N ALA A 127 -30.56 7.01 4.86
CA ALA A 127 -29.74 7.47 5.97
C ALA A 127 -28.30 7.05 5.71
N ASP A 128 -27.40 8.03 5.60
CA ASP A 128 -25.96 7.82 5.73
C ASP A 128 -25.35 9.01 6.49
N PRO A 129 -25.44 9.02 7.83
CA PRO A 129 -24.70 9.91 8.69
C PRO A 129 -23.49 9.20 9.31
N ASP A 130 -22.34 9.88 9.28
CA ASP A 130 -21.18 9.64 10.14
C ASP A 130 -20.29 8.42 9.80
N GLU A 131 -19.17 8.70 9.11
CA GLU A 131 -17.97 7.87 9.17
C GLU A 131 -16.79 8.78 9.59
N GLU A 132 -16.03 8.36 10.60
CA GLU A 132 -15.21 9.23 11.44
C GLU A 132 -14.11 9.99 10.67
N GLU A 133 -14.14 11.33 10.70
CA GLU A 133 -13.01 12.15 10.24
C GLU A 133 -11.81 12.04 11.22
N ASP A 134 -10.91 11.08 11.01
CA ASP A 134 -9.59 11.04 11.67
C ASP A 134 -8.89 12.41 11.46
N PRO A 135 -8.52 13.14 12.53
CA PRO A 135 -7.96 14.50 12.41
C PRO A 135 -6.66 14.58 11.60
N LYS A 136 -6.00 13.45 11.31
CA LYS A 136 -4.82 13.38 10.41
C LYS A 136 -5.17 13.35 8.92
N GLU A 137 -6.41 13.12 8.54
CA GLU A 137 -6.81 13.04 7.13
C GLU A 137 -7.16 14.43 6.57
N LYS A 138 -7.62 15.35 7.42
CA LYS A 138 -8.00 16.74 7.06
C LYS A 138 -6.86 17.57 6.46
N GLU A 139 -5.61 17.25 6.77
CA GLU A 139 -4.43 17.92 6.20
C GLU A 139 -4.02 17.36 4.82
N LYS A 140 -4.64 16.28 4.33
CA LYS A 140 -4.32 15.69 3.03
C LYS A 140 -5.26 16.23 1.95
N LEU A 141 -4.69 16.86 0.92
CA LEU A 141 -5.44 17.26 -0.26
C LEU A 141 -5.99 16.02 -0.99
N LYS A 142 -7.31 15.99 -1.23
CA LYS A 142 -7.96 14.95 -2.03
C LYS A 142 -7.39 14.96 -3.45
N PRO A 143 -6.93 13.80 -3.99
CA PRO A 143 -6.40 13.75 -5.35
C PRO A 143 -7.49 14.07 -6.38
N ASN A 144 -7.07 14.61 -7.52
CA ASN A 144 -7.95 14.83 -8.66
C ASN A 144 -8.28 13.50 -9.37
N SER A 145 -9.24 13.53 -10.31
CA SER A 145 -9.68 12.33 -11.05
C SER A 145 -8.58 11.65 -11.90
N GLY A 146 -7.42 12.28 -12.07
CA GLY A 146 -6.23 11.72 -12.73
C GLY A 146 -5.12 11.37 -11.74
N ASN A 147 -5.44 11.06 -10.48
CA ASN A 147 -4.51 10.71 -9.40
C ASN A 147 -3.38 11.72 -9.12
N GLY A 148 -3.55 12.98 -9.55
CA GLY A 148 -2.64 14.08 -9.25
C GLY A 148 -3.27 15.14 -8.35
N CYS A 149 -2.81 16.39 -8.47
CA CYS A 149 -3.27 17.49 -7.64
C CYS A 149 -3.59 18.75 -8.46
N ASP A 150 -4.62 19.48 -8.02
CA ASP A 150 -5.07 20.74 -8.59
C ASP A 150 -4.68 21.88 -7.64
N LEU A 151 -3.61 22.61 -7.96
CA LEU A 151 -3.14 23.79 -7.22
C LEU A 151 -3.49 25.08 -7.98
N PRO A 152 -3.55 26.26 -7.34
CA PRO A 152 -4.00 27.51 -7.98
C PRO A 152 -3.23 27.90 -9.25
N ASN A 153 -1.94 27.56 -9.32
CA ASN A 153 -1.05 27.95 -10.43
C ASN A 153 -0.55 26.75 -11.27
N CYS A 154 -0.86 25.51 -10.87
CA CYS A 154 -0.43 24.32 -11.61
C CYS A 154 -1.36 23.13 -11.34
N ARG A 155 -1.59 22.34 -12.40
CA ARG A 155 -2.40 21.13 -12.37
C ARG A 155 -1.58 19.99 -12.95
N TRP A 156 -1.57 18.84 -12.30
CA TRP A 156 -0.93 17.65 -12.81
C TRP A 156 -1.79 16.41 -12.56
N THR A 157 -1.54 15.38 -13.36
CA THR A 157 -2.14 14.04 -13.29
C THR A 157 -1.01 13.03 -13.36
N GLN A 158 -1.23 11.81 -12.86
CA GLN A 158 -0.23 10.75 -12.90
C GLN A 158 -0.90 9.42 -13.25
N THR A 159 -0.44 8.81 -14.35
CA THR A 159 -0.80 7.43 -14.70
C THR A 159 0.37 6.47 -14.49
N LEU A 160 0.09 5.17 -14.34
CA LEU A 160 1.15 4.16 -14.20
C LEU A 160 2.00 4.02 -15.47
N SER A 161 1.46 4.40 -16.63
CA SER A 161 2.13 4.30 -17.94
C SER A 161 3.22 5.34 -18.17
N GLU A 162 3.34 6.34 -17.29
CA GLU A 162 4.33 7.43 -17.41
C GLU A 162 5.62 7.16 -16.59
N ILE A 163 5.72 5.99 -15.93
CA ILE A 163 6.77 5.66 -14.93
C ILE A 163 7.62 4.44 -15.37
N GLU A 164 7.78 4.22 -16.68
CA GLU A 164 8.58 3.12 -17.28
C GLU A 164 10.00 3.56 -17.67
#